data_AF-A0A2I0GXP1-F1
#
_entry.id   AF-A0A2I0GXP1-F1
#
_cell.length_a   1.000
_cell.length_b   1.000
_cell.length_c   1.000
_cell.angle_alpha   90.00
_cell.angle_beta   90.00
_cell.angle_gamma   90.00
#
_symmetry.space_group_name_H-M   'P 1'
#
loop_
_entity.id
_entity.type
_entity.pdbx_description
1 polymer ?
#
loop_
_entity_poly.entity_id
_entity_poly.type
_entity_poly.pdbx_seq_one_letter_code
_entity_poly.pdbx_strand_id
1 'polypeptide(L)'
;MARKSSKRPSSLEQLVREISGEPKNKFNAVKVVIDGIKFDSITEGNRYEELKVLVRAGLIKDLEVQPVFILVKSVKFSGDKKATPAMRYTADFRYYDIKKDKVIVEDVKSKATAKLTDYRMRRHMMLAFHEIEILETY
;
A
#
# COMPACT_ATOMS: atom_id res chain seq x y z
N MET A 1 -33.07 12.87 6.97
CA MET A 1 -32.28 12.60 5.74
C MET A 1 -30.83 13.02 5.97
N ALA A 2 -29.92 12.07 6.21
CA ALA A 2 -28.52 12.36 6.53
C ALA A 2 -27.73 12.70 5.25
N ARG A 3 -27.11 13.89 5.22
CA ARG A 3 -26.21 14.34 4.15
C ARG A 3 -24.99 13.42 4.12
N LYS A 4 -24.72 12.79 2.98
CA LYS A 4 -23.45 12.12 2.68
C LYS A 4 -22.33 13.17 2.81
N SER A 5 -21.49 13.03 3.83
CA SER A 5 -20.27 13.83 3.97
C SER A 5 -19.27 13.37 2.90
N SER A 6 -19.27 14.04 1.74
CA SER A 6 -18.22 13.88 0.74
C SER A 6 -16.99 14.65 1.22
N LYS A 7 -15.86 13.96 1.40
CA LYS A 7 -14.57 14.63 1.60
C LYS A 7 -14.30 15.50 0.37
N ARG A 8 -14.13 16.82 0.59
CA ARG A 8 -13.58 17.71 -0.44
C ARG A 8 -12.13 17.26 -0.69
N PRO A 9 -11.69 17.14 -1.95
CA PRO A 9 -10.29 16.87 -2.24
C PRO A 9 -9.41 17.95 -1.61
N SER A 10 -8.18 17.58 -1.24
CA SER A 10 -7.13 18.59 -1.03
C SER A 10 -6.98 19.42 -2.32
N SER A 11 -6.75 20.73 -2.22
CA SER A 11 -6.63 21.61 -3.40
C SER A 11 -5.54 21.14 -4.37
N LEU A 12 -4.54 20.41 -3.87
CA LEU A 12 -3.47 19.80 -4.67
C LEU A 12 -3.93 18.56 -5.43
N GLU A 13 -4.74 17.69 -4.83
CA GLU A 13 -5.28 16.51 -5.52
C GLU A 13 -6.22 16.92 -6.66
N GLN A 14 -7.01 17.98 -6.45
CA GLN A 14 -7.83 18.59 -7.49
C GLN A 14 -6.99 19.11 -8.64
N LEU A 15 -5.95 19.90 -8.33
CA LEU A 15 -5.07 20.50 -9.33
C LEU A 15 -4.31 19.45 -10.15
N VAL A 16 -3.68 18.47 -9.49
CA VAL A 16 -2.94 17.39 -10.17
C VAL A 16 -3.87 16.59 -11.08
N ARG A 17 -5.13 16.39 -10.66
CA ARG A 17 -6.11 15.66 -11.45
C ARG A 17 -6.63 16.43 -12.65
N GLU A 18 -6.83 17.73 -12.53
CA GLU A 18 -7.17 18.60 -13.66
C GLU A 18 -6.05 18.62 -14.71
N ILE A 19 -4.78 18.57 -14.28
CA ILE A 19 -3.62 18.52 -15.17
C ILE A 19 -3.45 17.14 -15.82
N SER A 20 -3.64 16.05 -15.06
CA SER A 20 -3.39 14.67 -15.54
C SER A 20 -4.54 14.06 -16.35
N GLY A 21 -5.76 14.59 -16.25
CA GLY A 21 -6.92 14.09 -17.00
C GLY A 21 -7.43 12.70 -16.57
N GLU A 22 -6.97 12.17 -15.43
CA GLU A 22 -7.31 10.80 -15.03
C GLU A 22 -8.76 10.65 -14.50
N PRO A 23 -9.47 9.56 -14.91
CA PRO A 23 -10.83 9.29 -14.45
C PRO A 23 -10.90 9.03 -12.95
N LYS A 24 -12.06 9.32 -12.35
CA LYS A 24 -12.30 9.23 -10.90
C LYS A 24 -12.25 7.76 -10.46
N ASN A 25 -11.23 7.35 -9.70
CA ASN A 25 -11.22 6.01 -9.10
C ASN A 25 -12.17 5.94 -7.90
N LYS A 26 -12.45 4.71 -7.43
CA LYS A 26 -13.38 4.41 -6.32
C LYS A 26 -13.07 5.16 -5.02
N PHE A 27 -11.83 5.59 -4.84
CA PHE A 27 -11.35 6.28 -3.64
C PHE A 27 -10.95 7.75 -3.88
N ASN A 28 -11.16 8.27 -5.10
CA ASN A 28 -10.67 9.56 -5.56
C ASN A 28 -9.16 9.82 -5.33
N ALA A 29 -8.35 8.76 -5.25
CA ALA A 29 -6.89 8.86 -5.14
C ALA A 29 -6.27 9.25 -6.49
N VAL A 30 -5.18 10.00 -6.45
CA VAL A 30 -4.41 10.43 -7.63
C VAL A 30 -3.07 9.72 -7.64
N LYS A 31 -2.73 9.08 -8.75
CA LYS A 31 -1.45 8.38 -8.90
C LYS A 31 -0.32 9.38 -9.11
N VAL A 32 0.87 9.05 -8.64
CA VAL A 32 2.06 9.89 -8.81
C VAL A 32 3.28 9.07 -9.19
N VAL A 33 4.28 9.72 -9.78
CA VAL A 33 5.58 9.10 -10.11
C VAL A 33 6.68 9.89 -9.44
N ILE A 34 7.46 9.24 -8.58
CA ILE A 34 8.60 9.84 -7.86
C ILE A 34 9.79 8.92 -8.06
N ASP A 35 10.96 9.45 -8.44
CA ASP A 35 12.16 8.67 -8.79
C ASP A 35 11.91 7.55 -9.82
N GLY A 36 10.93 7.71 -10.72
CA GLY A 36 10.52 6.69 -11.69
C GLY A 36 9.62 5.58 -11.12
N ILE A 37 9.30 5.62 -9.83
CA ILE A 37 8.41 4.66 -9.15
C ILE A 37 6.97 5.18 -9.20
N LYS A 38 6.02 4.33 -9.58
CA LYS A 38 4.59 4.66 -9.61
C LYS A 38 3.95 4.34 -8.26
N PHE A 39 3.26 5.31 -7.68
CA PHE A 39 2.44 5.18 -6.49
C PHE A 39 0.97 5.32 -6.84
N ASP A 40 0.10 4.57 -6.16
CA ASP A 40 -1.34 4.58 -6.42
C ASP A 40 -2.05 5.76 -5.75
N SER A 41 -1.35 6.47 -4.85
CA SER A 41 -1.82 7.71 -4.23
C SER A 41 -0.71 8.74 -3.96
N ILE A 42 -1.08 10.02 -3.89
CA ILE A 42 -0.20 11.09 -3.40
C ILE A 42 0.29 10.80 -1.98
N THR A 43 -0.56 10.23 -1.11
CA THR A 43 -0.18 9.89 0.27
C THR A 43 0.96 8.87 0.33
N GLU A 44 0.91 7.83 -0.50
CA GLU A 44 2.01 6.86 -0.64
C GLU A 44 3.30 7.55 -1.12
N GLY A 45 3.19 8.43 -2.13
CA GLY A 45 4.34 9.17 -2.64
C GLY A 45 4.99 10.07 -1.58
N ASN A 46 4.18 10.81 -0.82
CA ASN A 46 4.67 11.64 0.28
C ASN A 46 5.34 10.78 1.36
N ARG A 47 4.74 9.63 1.69
CA ARG A 47 5.32 8.71 2.68
C ARG A 47 6.67 8.16 2.23
N TYR A 48 6.82 7.86 0.94
CA TYR A 48 8.10 7.46 0.37
C TYR A 48 9.17 8.55 0.56
N GLU A 49 8.85 9.82 0.31
CA GLU A 49 9.80 10.92 0.53
C GLU A 49 10.20 11.08 2.00
N GLU A 50 9.25 10.91 2.94
CA GLU A 50 9.54 10.87 4.38
C GLU A 50 10.50 9.73 4.73
N LEU A 51 10.23 8.51 4.25
CA LEU A 51 11.10 7.35 4.51
C LEU A 51 12.51 7.58 3.94
N LYS A 52 12.65 8.23 2.77
CA LYS A 52 13.97 8.62 2.25
C LYS A 52 14.73 9.57 3.19
N VAL A 53 14.03 10.50 3.83
CA VAL A 53 14.64 11.38 4.85
C VAL A 53 15.14 10.54 6.03
N LEU A 54 14.34 9.58 6.51
CA LEU A 54 14.73 8.70 7.62
C LEU A 54 15.92 7.80 7.27
N VAL A 55 16.02 7.32 6.02
CA VAL A 55 17.19 6.61 5.52
C VAL A 55 18.43 7.50 5.59
N ARG A 56 18.35 8.74 5.06
CA ARG A 56 19.48 9.69 5.10
C ARG A 56 19.90 10.05 6.52
N ALA A 57 18.97 10.07 7.46
CA ALA A 57 19.24 10.31 8.87
C ALA A 57 19.81 9.08 9.61
N GLY A 58 19.92 7.92 8.95
CA GLY A 58 20.39 6.68 9.56
C GLY A 58 19.41 6.06 10.58
N LEU A 59 18.14 6.45 10.54
CA LEU A 59 17.10 5.95 11.46
C LEU A 59 16.46 4.65 10.96
N ILE A 60 16.46 4.44 9.65
CA ILE A 60 16.05 3.21 9.00
C ILE A 60 17.07 2.84 7.91
N LYS A 61 17.09 1.58 7.48
CA LYS A 61 17.90 1.10 6.36
C LYS A 61 17.15 0.07 5.53
N ASP A 62 17.74 -0.31 4.39
CA ASP A 62 17.20 -1.35 3.50
C ASP A 62 15.76 -1.06 3.04
N LEU A 63 15.49 0.21 2.68
CA LEU A 63 14.19 0.63 2.19
C LEU A 63 13.88 -0.02 0.84
N GLU A 64 12.88 -0.89 0.84
CA GLU A 64 12.31 -1.57 -0.30
C GLU A 64 10.91 -1.01 -0.58
N VAL A 65 10.64 -0.64 -1.83
CA VAL A 65 9.35 -0.11 -2.28
C VAL A 65 8.58 -1.21 -2.99
N GLN A 66 7.29 -1.35 -2.68
CA GLN A 66 6.39 -2.36 -3.26
C GLN A 66 6.85 -3.83 -3.08
N PRO A 67 7.35 -4.26 -1.90
CA PRO A 67 7.76 -5.65 -1.66
C PRO A 67 6.59 -6.62 -1.86
N VAL A 68 6.87 -7.77 -2.48
CA VAL A 68 5.85 -8.77 -2.83
C VAL A 68 6.01 -10.02 -1.97
N PHE A 69 4.94 -10.40 -1.28
CA PHE A 69 4.85 -11.60 -0.45
C PHE A 69 3.90 -12.61 -1.10
N ILE A 70 4.30 -13.89 -1.13
CA ILE A 70 3.43 -14.97 -1.56
C ILE A 70 2.63 -15.44 -0.35
N LEU A 71 1.31 -15.20 -0.34
CA LEU A 71 0.43 -15.64 0.74
C LEU A 71 0.07 -17.12 0.58
N VAL A 72 -0.34 -17.50 -0.63
CA VAL A 72 -0.76 -18.87 -0.95
C VAL A 72 -0.13 -19.26 -2.28
N LYS A 73 0.50 -20.43 -2.34
CA LYS A 73 1.09 -20.96 -3.58
C LYS A 73 0.01 -21.17 -4.64
N SER A 74 0.41 -21.29 -5.91
CA SER A 74 -0.52 -21.63 -6.98
C SER A 74 -1.19 -22.97 -6.71
N VAL A 75 -2.49 -23.06 -6.97
CA VAL A 75 -3.28 -24.28 -6.78
C VAL A 75 -3.99 -24.63 -8.10
N LYS A 76 -4.19 -25.92 -8.35
CA LYS A 76 -4.99 -26.38 -9.49
C LYS A 76 -6.20 -27.14 -8.97
N PHE A 77 -7.39 -26.59 -9.20
CA PHE A 77 -8.62 -27.26 -8.82
C PHE A 77 -8.91 -28.44 -9.76
N SER A 78 -9.62 -29.43 -9.24
CA SER A 78 -10.08 -30.55 -10.06
C SER A 78 -10.98 -30.04 -11.18
N GLY A 79 -10.70 -30.46 -12.42
CA GLY A 79 -11.44 -30.01 -13.61
C GLY A 79 -10.88 -28.75 -14.30
N ASP A 80 -9.99 -27.99 -13.66
CA ASP A 80 -9.40 -26.80 -14.28
C ASP A 80 -8.32 -27.16 -15.31
N LYS A 81 -8.36 -26.47 -16.47
CA LYS A 81 -7.34 -26.61 -17.51
C LYS A 81 -5.99 -26.02 -17.09
N LYS A 82 -5.99 -24.98 -16.26
CA LYS A 82 -4.80 -24.25 -15.80
C LYS A 82 -4.85 -24.03 -14.29
N ALA A 83 -3.69 -23.94 -13.65
CA ALA A 83 -3.63 -23.59 -12.23
C ALA A 83 -4.08 -22.15 -11.98
N THR A 84 -4.75 -21.91 -10.87
CA THR A 84 -4.94 -20.57 -10.31
C THR A 84 -3.58 -20.06 -9.82
N PRO A 85 -3.18 -18.82 -10.19
CA PRO A 85 -1.89 -18.29 -9.80
C PRO A 85 -1.78 -18.11 -8.29
N ALA A 86 -0.54 -18.05 -7.80
CA ALA A 86 -0.27 -17.77 -6.39
C ALA A 86 -0.92 -16.45 -5.94
N MET A 87 -1.54 -16.48 -4.77
CA MET A 87 -2.06 -15.28 -4.13
C MET A 87 -0.88 -14.49 -3.56
N ARG A 88 -0.80 -13.22 -3.93
CA ARG A 88 0.28 -12.32 -3.50
C ARG A 88 -0.28 -11.13 -2.73
N TYR A 89 0.52 -10.62 -1.82
CA TYR A 89 0.32 -9.35 -1.15
C TYR A 89 1.50 -8.44 -1.47
N THR A 90 1.21 -7.26 -1.99
CA THR A 90 2.20 -6.21 -2.24
C THR A 90 1.96 -5.16 -1.17
N ALA A 91 2.93 -4.95 -0.27
CA ALA A 91 2.88 -3.85 0.68
C ALA A 91 3.47 -2.58 0.03
N ASP A 92 3.32 -1.41 0.64
CA ASP A 92 3.90 -0.19 0.06
C ASP A 92 5.40 -0.10 0.34
N PHE A 93 5.82 -0.43 1.57
CA PHE A 93 7.20 -0.31 1.99
C PHE A 93 7.63 -1.47 2.90
N ARG A 94 8.92 -1.79 2.83
CA ARG A 94 9.62 -2.61 3.82
C ARG A 94 10.96 -1.98 4.14
N TYR A 95 11.35 -1.99 5.41
CA TYR A 95 12.63 -1.44 5.84
C TYR A 95 13.02 -2.01 7.20
N TYR A 96 14.28 -1.83 7.60
CA TYR A 96 14.75 -2.13 8.93
C TYR A 96 14.73 -0.87 9.80
N ASP A 97 13.98 -0.89 10.91
CA ASP A 97 13.95 0.20 11.89
C ASP A 97 15.09 0.01 12.90
N ILE A 98 16.05 0.94 12.90
CA ILE A 98 17.27 0.85 13.72
C ILE A 98 16.93 0.92 15.21
N LYS A 99 15.96 1.75 15.60
CA LYS A 99 15.60 1.95 17.01
C LYS A 99 14.82 0.76 17.57
N LYS A 100 13.95 0.16 16.77
CA LYS A 100 13.14 -0.99 17.17
C LYS A 100 13.82 -2.34 16.95
N ASP A 101 14.96 -2.34 16.27
CA ASP A 101 15.75 -3.52 15.92
C ASP A 101 14.91 -4.60 15.21
N LYS A 102 14.11 -4.19 14.23
CA LYS A 102 13.24 -5.11 13.49
C LYS A 102 12.90 -4.64 12.08
N VAL A 103 12.54 -5.60 11.24
CA VAL A 103 11.93 -5.34 9.93
C VAL A 103 10.50 -4.82 10.13
N ILE A 104 10.18 -3.73 9.46
CA ILE A 104 8.84 -3.16 9.36
C ILE A 104 8.34 -3.40 7.94
N VAL A 105 7.10 -3.87 7.82
CA VAL A 105 6.33 -3.85 6.58
C VAL A 105 5.18 -2.87 6.80
N GLU A 106 5.16 -1.81 6.01
CA GLU A 106 4.23 -0.69 6.14
C GLU A 106 3.31 -0.62 4.92
N ASP A 107 2.04 -0.34 5.17
CA ASP A 107 1.01 -0.17 4.14
C ASP A 107 0.18 1.10 4.42
N VAL A 108 0.19 2.04 3.47
CA VAL A 108 -0.50 3.32 3.54
C VAL A 108 -1.97 3.12 3.20
N LYS A 109 -2.85 3.57 4.08
CA LYS A 109 -4.27 3.24 4.05
C LYS A 109 -5.14 4.44 4.38
N SER A 110 -6.20 4.60 3.62
CA SER A 110 -7.34 5.39 4.10
C SER A 110 -8.14 4.58 5.12
N LYS A 111 -8.86 5.27 6.03
CA LYS A 111 -9.84 4.64 6.95
C LYS A 111 -10.90 3.79 6.23
N ALA A 112 -11.18 4.06 4.95
CA ALA A 112 -12.10 3.26 4.15
C ALA A 112 -11.44 1.98 3.65
N THR A 113 -10.20 2.07 3.16
CA THR A 113 -9.43 0.93 2.64
C THR A 113 -9.10 -0.07 3.75
N ALA A 114 -8.74 0.40 4.94
CA ALA A 114 -8.44 -0.47 6.09
C ALA A 114 -9.63 -1.35 6.53
N LYS A 115 -10.88 -0.95 6.20
CA LYS A 115 -12.10 -1.71 6.54
C LYS A 115 -12.48 -2.75 5.49
N LEU A 116 -11.86 -2.74 4.31
CA LEU A 116 -12.18 -3.69 3.25
C LEU A 116 -11.88 -5.12 3.71
N THR A 117 -12.78 -6.04 3.40
CA THR A 117 -12.69 -7.43 3.85
C THR A 117 -11.47 -8.15 3.25
N ASP A 118 -11.16 -7.87 1.98
CA ASP A 118 -10.01 -8.44 1.27
C ASP A 118 -8.68 -8.00 1.89
N TYR A 119 -8.55 -6.72 2.23
CA TYR A 119 -7.37 -6.20 2.91
C TYR A 119 -7.18 -6.86 4.29
N ARG A 120 -8.23 -6.90 5.11
CA ARG A 120 -8.18 -7.54 6.43
C ARG A 120 -7.80 -9.02 6.35
N MET A 121 -8.32 -9.73 5.35
CA MET A 121 -7.97 -11.13 5.10
C MET A 121 -6.50 -11.28 4.69
N ARG A 122 -5.98 -10.44 3.80
CA ARG A 122 -4.57 -10.46 3.40
C ARG A 122 -3.64 -10.12 4.55
N ARG A 123 -4.01 -9.14 5.40
CA ARG A 123 -3.25 -8.80 6.61
C ARG A 123 -3.23 -9.95 7.61
N HIS A 124 -4.35 -10.65 7.80
CA HIS A 124 -4.38 -11.87 8.61
C HIS A 124 -3.46 -12.97 8.04
N MET A 125 -3.47 -13.19 6.73
CA MET A 125 -2.60 -14.16 6.07
C MET A 125 -1.11 -13.79 6.14
N MET A 126 -0.77 -12.49 6.10
CA MET A 126 0.61 -12.03 6.31
C MET A 126 1.13 -12.44 7.69
N LEU A 127 0.34 -12.21 8.74
CA LEU A 127 0.71 -12.63 10.08
C LEU A 127 0.79 -14.16 10.18
N ALA A 128 -0.20 -14.88 9.65
CA ALA A 128 -0.28 -16.33 9.79
C ALA A 128 0.80 -17.10 9.01
N PHE A 129 1.22 -16.61 7.83
CA PHE A 129 2.15 -17.34 6.95
C PHE A 129 3.57 -16.79 6.95
N HIS A 130 3.76 -15.52 7.30
CA HIS A 130 5.07 -14.87 7.29
C HIS A 130 5.48 -14.35 8.67
N GLU A 131 4.63 -14.45 9.69
CA GLU A 131 4.87 -13.90 11.03
C GLU A 131 5.16 -12.39 11.01
N ILE A 132 4.65 -11.70 9.97
CA ILE A 132 4.81 -10.26 9.77
C ILE A 132 3.48 -9.57 10.06
N GLU A 133 3.48 -8.72 11.09
CA GLU A 133 2.39 -7.77 11.30
C GLU A 133 2.62 -6.51 10.46
N ILE A 134 1.61 -6.17 9.64
CA ILE A 134 1.63 -4.95 8.83
C ILE A 134 1.35 -3.73 9.71
N LEU A 135 2.20 -2.72 9.58
CA LEU A 135 1.97 -1.37 10.11
C LEU A 135 1.07 -0.59 9.14
N GLU A 136 -0.12 -0.21 9.62
CA GLU A 136 -1.03 0.68 8.87
C GLU A 136 -0.70 2.15 9.13
N THR A 137 -0.41 2.91 8.08
CA THR A 137 -0.20 4.36 8.13
C THR A 137 -1.34 5.08 7.41
N TYR A 138 -1.78 6.25 7.89
CA TYR A 138 -3.02 6.91 7.45
C TYR A 138 -2.83 8.33 6.91
#